data_AF-A0A1J3JEP8-F1
#
_entry.id   AF-A0A1J3JEP8-F1
#
_cell.length_a   1.000
_cell.length_b   1.000
_cell.length_c   1.000
_cell.angle_alpha   90.00
_cell.angle_beta   90.00
_cell.angle_gamma   90.00
#
_symmetry.space_group_name_H-M   'P 1'
#
loop_
_entity.id
_entity.type
_entity.pdbx_description
1 polymer ?
#
loop_
_entity_poly.entity_id
_entity_poly.type
_entity_poly.pdbx_seq_one_letter_code
_entity_poly.pdbx_strand_id
1 'polypeptide(L)'
;DLSGLIGAVNLERLNLKGCTELKILTEEMLQSMTSLVYLNLRSCTSLTSLPKSNMKSLKTLILSGCSSLEEFQMIADNLEALYLEGTALKELP
;
A
#
# COMPACT_ATOMS: atom_id res chain seq x y z
N ASP A 1 2.43 -4.75 -15.07
CA ASP A 1 3.00 -4.32 -13.78
C ASP A 1 2.67 -2.84 -13.56
N LEU A 2 3.18 -2.22 -12.49
CA LEU A 2 2.95 -0.80 -12.18
C LEU A 2 4.17 0.09 -12.51
N SER A 3 5.14 -0.41 -13.28
CA SER A 3 6.41 0.29 -13.56
C SER A 3 6.21 1.66 -14.25
N GLY A 4 5.15 1.80 -15.05
CA GLY A 4 4.79 3.07 -15.68
C GLY A 4 4.36 4.18 -14.70
N LEU A 5 4.19 3.86 -13.41
CA LEU A 5 3.90 4.85 -12.37
C LEU A 5 5.15 5.34 -11.63
N ILE A 6 6.33 4.80 -11.94
CA ILE A 6 7.59 5.32 -11.39
C ILE A 6 7.76 6.77 -11.85
N GLY A 7 7.92 7.69 -10.89
CA GLY A 7 8.03 9.12 -11.17
C GLY A 7 6.70 9.85 -11.30
N ALA A 8 5.57 9.21 -10.97
CA ALA A 8 4.26 9.86 -10.86
C ALA A 8 4.18 10.78 -9.62
N VAL A 9 5.05 11.77 -9.53
CA VAL A 9 5.28 12.63 -8.34
C VAL A 9 4.06 13.45 -7.91
N ASN A 10 3.13 13.72 -8.83
CA ASN A 10 1.89 14.47 -8.57
C ASN A 10 0.69 13.57 -8.26
N LEU A 11 0.85 12.24 -8.25
CA LEU A 11 -0.25 11.33 -7.99
C LEU A 11 -0.64 11.38 -6.51
N GLU A 12 -1.85 11.85 -6.22
CA GLU A 12 -2.35 11.95 -4.84
C GLU A 12 -3.18 10.74 -4.39
N ARG A 13 -3.83 10.05 -5.34
CA ARG A 13 -4.73 8.93 -5.05
C ARG A 13 -4.45 7.77 -5.99
N LEU A 14 -4.11 6.63 -5.41
CA LEU A 14 -3.92 5.37 -6.13
C LEU A 14 -4.93 4.34 -5.62
N ASN A 15 -5.79 3.84 -6.52
CA ASN A 15 -6.78 2.83 -6.21
C ASN A 15 -6.51 1.57 -7.02
N LEU A 16 -6.09 0.52 -6.33
CA LEU A 16 -5.78 -0.81 -6.86
C LEU A 16 -6.74 -1.87 -6.28
N LYS A 17 -7.91 -1.45 -5.80
CA LYS A 17 -8.92 -2.35 -5.23
C LYS A 17 -9.19 -3.52 -6.17
N GLY A 18 -9.09 -4.74 -5.63
CA GLY A 18 -9.42 -5.97 -6.35
C GLY A 18 -8.38 -6.39 -7.40
N CYS A 19 -7.17 -5.80 -7.39
CA CYS A 19 -6.05 -6.32 -8.17
C CYS A 19 -5.55 -7.62 -7.52
N THR A 20 -6.29 -8.72 -7.69
CA THR A 20 -6.03 -10.00 -7.01
C THR A 20 -4.67 -10.60 -7.34
N GLU A 21 -4.18 -10.38 -8.55
CA GLU A 21 -2.86 -10.84 -9.01
C GLU A 21 -1.68 -9.94 -8.56
N LEU A 22 -1.96 -8.82 -7.89
CA LEU A 22 -0.92 -7.93 -7.39
C LEU A 22 -0.20 -8.59 -6.21
N LYS A 23 1.03 -9.05 -6.45
CA LYS A 23 1.84 -9.74 -5.44
C LYS A 23 2.67 -8.79 -4.59
N ILE A 24 3.27 -7.77 -5.22
CA ILE A 24 4.29 -6.92 -4.61
C ILE A 24 4.16 -5.49 -5.13
N LEU A 25 4.39 -4.51 -4.25
CA LEU A 25 4.71 -3.12 -4.58
C LEU A 25 6.20 -2.93 -4.32
N THR A 26 6.93 -2.21 -5.19
CA THR A 26 8.37 -1.96 -4.98
C THR A 26 8.59 -0.69 -4.16
N GLU A 27 9.69 -0.68 -3.39
CA GLU A 27 10.12 0.50 -2.62
C GLU A 27 10.31 1.73 -3.51
N GLU A 28 10.99 1.56 -4.65
CA GLU A 28 11.24 2.62 -5.65
C GLU A 28 9.93 3.29 -6.10
N MET A 29 8.93 2.49 -6.46
CA MET A 29 7.66 3.01 -6.95
C MET A 29 6.97 3.84 -5.86
N LEU A 30 6.86 3.31 -4.64
CA LEU A 30 6.18 4.00 -3.54
C LEU A 30 6.92 5.27 -3.11
N GLN A 31 8.25 5.25 -3.05
CA GLN A 31 9.06 6.43 -2.74
C GLN A 31 8.96 7.52 -3.81
N SER A 32 8.75 7.15 -5.07
CA SER A 32 8.59 8.13 -6.16
C SER A 32 7.27 8.92 -6.08
N MET A 33 6.24 8.37 -5.42
CA MET A 33 4.92 8.98 -5.29
C MET A 33 4.87 9.90 -4.06
N THR A 34 5.69 10.95 -4.06
CA THR A 34 5.87 11.84 -2.91
C THR A 34 4.61 12.61 -2.49
N SER A 35 3.65 12.80 -3.40
CA SER A 35 2.37 13.45 -3.13
C SER A 35 1.23 12.48 -2.78
N LEU A 36 1.50 11.17 -2.66
CA LEU A 36 0.43 10.19 -2.45
C LEU A 36 -0.19 10.34 -1.06
N VAL A 37 -1.47 10.68 -1.02
CA VAL A 37 -2.26 10.88 0.21
C VAL A 37 -3.17 9.69 0.50
N TYR A 38 -3.58 8.97 -0.55
CA TYR A 38 -4.52 7.84 -0.44
C TYR A 38 -4.03 6.64 -1.26
N LEU A 39 -3.94 5.48 -0.60
CA LEU A 39 -3.64 4.20 -1.23
C LEU A 39 -4.69 3.16 -0.85
N ASN A 40 -5.40 2.63 -1.85
CA ASN A 40 -6.38 1.58 -1.65
C ASN A 40 -5.95 0.28 -2.33
N LEU A 41 -5.67 -0.72 -1.52
CA LEU A 41 -5.29 -2.09 -1.91
C LEU A 41 -6.36 -3.11 -1.48
N ARG A 42 -7.57 -2.65 -1.14
CA ARG A 42 -8.65 -3.53 -0.67
C ARG A 42 -8.82 -4.73 -1.58
N SER A 43 -8.86 -5.93 -0.98
CA SER A 43 -9.05 -7.20 -1.68
C SER A 43 -7.95 -7.55 -2.69
N CYS A 44 -6.73 -7.04 -2.52
CA CYS A 44 -5.54 -7.55 -3.22
C CYS A 44 -5.08 -8.85 -2.55
N THR A 45 -5.76 -9.96 -2.88
CA THR A 45 -5.62 -11.24 -2.16
C THR A 45 -4.27 -11.93 -2.35
N SER A 46 -3.50 -11.66 -3.41
CA SER A 46 -2.14 -12.20 -3.56
C SER A 46 -1.04 -11.29 -3.01
N LEU A 47 -1.38 -10.13 -2.43
CA LEU A 47 -0.41 -9.23 -1.82
C LEU A 47 0.09 -9.86 -0.52
N THR A 48 1.37 -10.24 -0.47
CA THR A 48 1.95 -10.94 0.69
C THR A 48 2.65 -10.00 1.67
N SER A 49 3.18 -8.89 1.16
CA SER A 49 3.94 -7.92 1.94
C SER A 49 3.85 -6.51 1.35
N LEU A 50 4.09 -5.52 2.20
CA LEU A 50 4.40 -4.14 1.77
C LEU A 50 5.89 -3.88 1.91
N PRO A 51 6.54 -3.21 0.93
CA PRO A 51 7.97 -2.94 1.00
C PRO A 51 8.27 -1.92 2.10
N LYS A 52 9.49 -1.97 2.62
CA LYS A 52 10.01 -0.93 3.51
C LYS A 52 10.08 0.39 2.74
N SER A 53 9.17 1.31 3.05
CA SER A 53 9.04 2.58 2.35
C SER A 53 8.60 3.66 3.33
N ASN A 54 9.05 4.90 3.12
CA ASN A 54 8.65 6.05 3.93
C ASN A 54 7.67 6.92 3.14
N MET A 55 6.39 6.74 3.42
CA MET A 55 5.28 7.38 2.74
C MET A 55 4.86 8.67 3.46
N LYS A 56 5.68 9.72 3.31
CA LYS A 56 5.54 10.97 4.10
C LYS A 56 4.20 11.69 3.95
N SER A 57 3.55 11.61 2.79
CA SER A 57 2.29 12.33 2.54
C SER A 57 1.04 11.47 2.77
N LEU A 58 1.21 10.17 3.03
CA LEU A 58 0.12 9.21 3.04
C LEU A 58 -0.72 9.40 4.31
N LYS A 59 -2.02 9.65 4.12
CA LYS A 59 -3.00 9.82 5.18
C LYS A 59 -3.96 8.64 5.29
N THR A 60 -4.19 7.91 4.20
CA THR A 60 -5.13 6.78 4.20
C THR A 60 -4.54 5.58 3.48
N LEU A 61 -4.53 4.44 4.19
CA LEU A 61 -4.13 3.14 3.66
C LEU A 61 -5.23 2.11 3.92
N ILE A 62 -5.75 1.53 2.84
CA ILE A 62 -6.79 0.48 2.91
C ILE A 62 -6.19 -0.85 2.45
N LEU A 63 -6.10 -1.81 3.36
CA LEU A 63 -5.62 -3.18 3.14
C LEU A 63 -6.70 -4.22 3.47
N SER A 64 -7.94 -3.79 3.67
CA SER A 64 -9.06 -4.67 4.02
C SER A 64 -9.18 -5.83 3.03
N GLY A 65 -9.25 -7.07 3.54
CA GLY A 65 -9.37 -8.27 2.72
C GLY A 65 -8.13 -8.63 1.91
N CYS A 66 -6.96 -8.06 2.18
CA CYS A 66 -5.67 -8.58 1.69
C CYS A 66 -5.32 -9.86 2.47
N SER A 67 -6.01 -10.96 2.15
CA SER A 67 -6.02 -12.21 2.93
C SER A 67 -4.68 -12.95 2.99
N SER A 68 -3.72 -12.62 2.14
CA SER A 68 -2.36 -13.18 2.15
C SER A 68 -1.31 -12.23 2.73
N LEU A 69 -1.71 -11.04 3.20
CA LEU A 69 -0.79 -10.07 3.76
C LEU A 69 -0.33 -10.53 5.15
N GLU A 70 0.90 -11.00 5.24
CA GLU A 70 1.51 -11.52 6.47
C GLU A 70 2.57 -10.57 7.05
N GLU A 71 3.12 -9.67 6.21
CA GLU A 71 4.16 -8.71 6.61
C GLU A 71 3.78 -7.27 6.28
N PHE A 72 4.02 -6.38 7.24
CA PHE A 72 3.83 -4.93 7.09
C PHE A 72 5.13 -4.20 7.47
N GLN A 73 5.81 -3.60 6.49
CA GLN A 73 7.09 -2.91 6.72
C GLN A 73 7.06 -1.42 6.33
N MET A 74 5.89 -0.88 5.99
CA MET A 74 5.72 0.51 5.58
C MET A 74 5.77 1.46 6.78
N ILE A 75 6.41 2.62 6.62
CA ILE A 75 6.43 3.70 7.60
C ILE A 75 5.64 4.87 7.01
N ALA A 76 4.62 5.35 7.71
CA ALA A 76 3.76 6.45 7.30
C ALA A 76 3.42 7.35 8.49
N ASP A 77 4.30 8.31 8.80
CA ASP A 77 4.22 9.14 10.02
C ASP A 77 2.94 10.01 10.08
N ASN A 78 2.34 10.31 8.92
CA ASN A 78 1.15 11.16 8.80
C ASN A 78 -0.15 10.37 8.56
N LEU A 79 -0.15 9.07 8.85
CA LEU A 79 -1.30 8.21 8.61
C LEU A 79 -2.46 8.57 9.55
N GLU A 80 -3.61 8.94 8.98
CA GLU A 80 -4.83 9.31 9.69
C GLU A 80 -5.82 8.14 9.75
N ALA A 81 -5.80 7.25 8.74
CA ALA A 81 -6.70 6.11 8.66
C ALA A 81 -6.01 4.86 8.09
N LEU A 82 -6.17 3.74 8.80
CA LEU A 82 -5.63 2.43 8.45
C LEU A 82 -6.72 1.37 8.59
N TYR A 83 -6.95 0.59 7.53
CA TYR A 83 -7.94 -0.48 7.51
C TYR A 83 -7.24 -1.82 7.23
N LEU A 84 -7.28 -2.74 8.19
CA LEU A 84 -6.57 -4.02 8.19
C LEU A 84 -7.50 -5.24 8.32
N GLU A 85 -8.81 -5.03 8.37
CA GLU A 85 -9.76 -6.13 8.59
C GLU A 85 -9.66 -7.17 7.47
N GLY A 86 -9.57 -8.45 7.84
CA GLY A 86 -9.40 -9.54 6.87
C GLY A 86 -8.00 -9.65 6.25
N THR A 87 -6.97 -9.11 6.90
CA THR A 87 -5.56 -9.43 6.62
C THR A 87 -5.10 -10.67 7.40
N ALA A 88 -3.96 -11.26 7.01
CA ALA A 88 -3.34 -12.39 7.73
C ALA A 88 -2.29 -11.95 8.76
N LEU A 89 -2.22 -10.64 9.07
CA LEU A 89 -1.31 -10.09 10.05
C LEU A 89 -1.60 -10.71 11.42
N LYS A 90 -0.54 -11.21 12.06
CA LYS A 90 -0.61 -11.83 13.40
C LYS A 90 -0.58 -10.80 14.52
N GLU A 91 0.01 -9.64 14.25
CA GLU A 91 0.21 -8.55 15.19
C GLU A 91 -0.13 -7.23 14.52
N LEU A 92 -0.44 -6.21 15.33
CA LEU A 92 -0.64 -4.87 14.81
C LEU A 92 0.71 -4.25 14.41
N PRO A 93 0.78 -3.60 13.24
CA PRO A 93 1.99 -2.90 12.79
C PRO A 93 2.28 -1.60 13.54
#